data_AF-A0A0D9ZY04-F1
#
_entry.id   AF-A0A0D9ZY04-F1
#
_cell.length_a   1.000
_cell.length_b   1.000
_cell.length_c   1.000
_cell.angle_alpha   90.00
_cell.angle_beta   90.00
_cell.angle_gamma   90.00
#
_symmetry.space_group_name_H-M   'P 1'
#
loop_
_entity.id
_entity.type
_entity.pdbx_description
1 polymer ?
#
loop_
_entity_poly.entity_id
_entity_poly.type
_entity_poly.pdbx_seq_one_letter_code
_entity_poly.pdbx_strand_id
1 'polypeptide(L)' 'MAHLCKPWDKNLIRKENSWELPELGWAKINVDGAFCAGSGNAGIGIIIRIVPIQSCYRLESTFATGRRRKN' A
#
# COMPACT_ATOMS: atom_id res chain seq x y z
N MET A 1 31.06 -26.41 19.49
CA MET A 1 30.13 -25.49 20.20
C MET A 1 29.16 -24.91 19.18
N ALA A 2 28.08 -25.63 18.85
CA ALA A 2 27.05 -25.11 17.96
C ALA A 2 26.11 -24.21 18.78
N HIS A 3 26.10 -22.92 18.47
CA HIS A 3 25.14 -21.99 19.05
C HIS A 3 23.73 -22.41 18.60
N LEU A 4 22.92 -22.81 19.57
CA LEU A 4 21.48 -23.03 19.44
C LEU A 4 20.81 -21.71 19.00
N CYS A 5 20.59 -21.52 17.70
CA CYS A 5 19.52 -20.64 17.25
C CYS A 5 18.22 -21.22 17.78
N LYS A 6 17.61 -20.56 18.78
CA LYS A 6 16.32 -21.00 19.31
C LYS A 6 15.28 -20.97 18.18
N PRO A 7 14.40 -21.98 18.08
CA PRO A 7 13.34 -21.98 17.09
C PRO A 7 12.41 -20.79 17.33
N TRP A 8 11.96 -20.20 16.23
CA TRP A 8 11.04 -19.07 16.21
C TRP A 8 9.72 -19.50 16.87
N ASP A 9 9.44 -18.99 18.07
CA ASP A 9 8.19 -19.30 18.76
C ASP A 9 7.04 -18.51 18.11
N LYS A 10 6.34 -19.19 17.21
CA LYS A 10 5.18 -18.69 16.46
C LYS A 10 4.03 -18.16 17.34
N ASN A 11 4.04 -18.44 18.65
CA ASN A 11 2.99 -18.03 19.59
C ASN A 11 3.34 -16.76 20.40
N LEU A 12 4.53 -16.17 20.22
CA LEU A 12 4.96 -14.94 20.91
C LEU A 12 4.88 -13.67 20.07
N ILE A 13 4.28 -13.72 18.87
CA ILE A 13 3.97 -12.50 18.13
C ILE A 13 2.84 -11.80 18.88
N ARG A 14 3.21 -10.87 19.77
CA ARG A 14 2.27 -9.93 20.40
C ARG A 14 1.41 -9.33 19.30
N LYS A 15 0.09 -9.51 19.42
CA LYS A 15 -0.95 -8.98 18.51
C LYS A 15 -1.11 -7.44 18.64
N GLU A 16 -0.12 -6.77 19.18
CA GLU A 16 -0.07 -5.33 19.37
C GLU A 16 1.09 -4.87 18.49
N ASN A 17 0.81 -3.94 17.57
CA ASN A 17 1.74 -3.31 16.61
C ASN A 17 1.77 -3.88 15.18
N SER A 18 0.71 -4.57 14.71
CA SER A 18 0.55 -4.76 13.26
C SER A 18 0.20 -3.43 12.60
N TRP A 19 0.88 -3.11 11.49
CA TRP A 19 0.64 -1.88 10.75
C TRP A 19 -0.78 -1.84 10.17
N GLU A 20 -1.56 -0.81 10.53
CA GLU A 20 -2.90 -0.58 10.00
C GLU A 20 -2.88 0.40 8.82
N LEU A 21 -3.85 0.25 7.90
CA LEU A 21 -3.99 1.18 6.78
C LEU A 21 -4.44 2.57 7.32
N PRO A 22 -3.87 3.69 6.83
CA PRO A 22 -4.30 5.03 7.20
C PRO A 22 -5.77 5.28 6.87
N GLU A 23 -6.38 6.19 7.62
CA GLU A 23 -7.75 6.66 7.36
C GLU A 23 -7.87 7.35 5.99
N LEU A 24 -9.11 7.53 5.53
CA LEU A 24 -9.40 8.27 4.31
C LEU A 24 -8.83 9.70 4.37
N GLY A 25 -8.25 10.16 3.25
CA GLY A 25 -7.60 11.47 3.17
C GLY A 25 -6.14 11.47 3.64
N TRP A 26 -5.64 10.38 4.22
CA TRP A 26 -4.22 10.24 4.56
C TRP A 26 -3.41 9.64 3.42
N ALA A 27 -2.10 9.89 3.45
CA ALA A 27 -1.13 9.30 2.56
C ALA A 27 -0.20 8.34 3.32
N LYS A 28 0.01 7.14 2.78
CA LYS A 28 1.09 6.24 3.18
C LYS A 28 2.33 6.58 2.35
N ILE A 29 3.44 6.88 3.02
CA ILE A 29 4.73 7.13 2.36
C ILE A 29 5.72 6.06 2.83
N ASN A 30 6.21 5.26 1.90
CA ASN A 30 7.30 4.33 2.13
C ASN A 30 8.59 4.97 1.63
N VAL A 31 9.62 5.02 2.48
CA VAL A 31 10.94 5.55 2.14
C VAL A 31 11.97 4.46 2.39
N ASP A 32 12.88 4.27 1.44
CA ASP A 32 14.02 3.36 1.57
C ASP A 32 15.29 3.98 0.96
N GLY A 33 16.45 3.52 1.41
CA GLY A 33 17.75 3.97 0.95
C GLY A 33 18.68 2.80 0.72
N ALA A 34 19.45 2.86 -0.36
CA ALA A 34 20.45 1.85 -0.70
C ALA A 34 21.81 2.52 -0.95
N PHE A 35 22.88 1.87 -0.47
CA PHE A 35 24.24 2.29 -0.71
C PHE A 35 25.09 1.10 -1.17
N CYS A 36 25.93 1.32 -2.17
CA CYS A 36 26.87 0.33 -2.67
C CYS A 36 28.31 0.80 -2.41
N ALA A 37 28.97 0.18 -1.43
CA ALA A 37 30.34 0.54 -1.07
C ALA A 37 31.36 0.32 -2.20
N GLY A 38 31.14 -0.69 -3.06
CA GLY A 38 32.06 -1.01 -4.15
C GLY A 38 32.06 0.02 -5.28
N SER A 39 30.93 0.69 -5.53
CA SER A 39 30.83 1.76 -6.54
C SER A 39 30.80 3.16 -5.94
N GLY A 40 30.60 3.29 -4.62
CA GLY A 40 30.40 4.56 -3.93
C GLY A 40 29.03 5.19 -4.18
N ASN A 41 28.14 4.53 -4.93
CA ASN A 41 26.84 5.08 -5.30
C ASN A 41 25.80 4.86 -4.20
N ALA A 42 24.93 5.85 -4.03
CA ALA A 42 23.77 5.79 -3.14
C ALA A 42 22.49 6.13 -3.92
N GLY A 43 21.34 5.64 -3.44
CA GLY A 43 20.03 5.97 -3.95
C GLY A 43 18.97 5.98 -2.85
N ILE A 44 17.92 6.77 -3.06
CA ILE A 44 16.76 6.84 -2.17
C ILE A 44 15.52 6.55 -3.01
N GLY A 45 14.65 5.67 -2.52
CA GLY A 45 13.37 5.33 -3.11
C GLY A 45 12.21 5.82 -2.24
N ILE A 46 11.22 6.47 -2.85
CA ILE A 46 10.01 6.94 -2.17
C ILE A 46 8.79 6.43 -2.94
N ILE A 47 7.83 5.82 -2.24
CA ILE A 47 6.53 5.44 -2.78
C ILE A 47 5.44 6.15 -1.96
N ILE A 48 4.64 6.98 -2.63
CA ILE A 48 3.50 7.68 -2.04
C ILE A 48 2.21 6.99 -2.50
N ARG A 49 1.37 6.60 -1.54
CA ARG A 49 0.04 6.01 -1.78
C ARG A 49 -1.01 6.87 -1.08
N ILE A 50 -1.94 7.41 -1.86
CA ILE A 50 -3.00 8.27 -1.35
C ILE A 50 -4.23 7.40 -1.09
N VAL A 51 -4.81 7.50 0.11
CA VAL A 51 -6.13 6.94 0.39
C VAL A 51 -7.15 8.02 0.04
N PRO A 52 -7.86 7.92 -1.10
CA PRO A 52 -8.76 8.98 -1.55
C PRO A 52 -9.88 9.18 -0.54
N ILE A 53 -10.27 10.43 -0.30
CA ILE A 53 -11.53 10.72 0.37
C ILE A 53 -12.62 10.17 -0.56
N GLN A 54 -13.37 9.16 -0.11
CA GLN A 54 -14.58 8.75 -0.82
C GLN A 54 -15.60 9.88 -0.71
N SER A 55 -15.57 10.81 -1.68
CA SER A 55 -16.78 11.55 -2.01
C SER A 55 -17.70 10.55 -2.72
N CYS A 56 -18.67 10.05 -1.96
CA CYS A 56 -19.75 9.22 -2.46
C CYS A 56 -20.42 9.88 -3.66
N TYR A 57 -20.16 9.43 -4.90
CA TYR A 57 -21.13 9.41 -6.01
C TYR A 57 -20.74 8.29 -6.99
N ARG A 58 -21.26 7.10 -6.73
CA ARG A 58 -21.44 6.09 -7.77
C ARG A 58 -22.57 6.59 -8.69
N LEU A 59 -22.22 7.42 -9.67
CA LEU A 59 -23.11 7.64 -10.82
C LEU A 59 -23.04 6.37 -11.67
N GLU A 60 -23.97 5.45 -11.45
CA GLU A 60 -24.33 4.44 -12.43
C GLU A 60 -24.80 5.18 -13.69
N SER A 61 -23.92 5.33 -14.68
CA SER A 61 -24.30 5.80 -16.00
C SER A 61 -24.94 4.65 -16.76
N THR A 62 -26.23 4.44 -16.54
CA THR A 62 -27.04 3.60 -17.43
C THR A 62 -27.09 4.28 -18.80
N PHE A 63 -26.21 3.87 -19.72
CA PHE A 63 -26.33 4.19 -21.14
C PHE A 63 -27.57 3.47 -21.70
N ALA A 64 -28.75 4.09 -21.55
CA ALA A 64 -29.93 3.70 -22.29
C ALA A 64 -29.74 4.15 -23.76
N THR A 65 -29.34 3.23 -24.62
CA THR A 65 -29.30 3.43 -26.07
C THR A 65 -30.72 3.62 -26.60
N GLY A 66 -31.13 4.88 -26.76
CA GLY A 66 -32.39 5.25 -27.40
C GLY A 66 -32.39 4.91 -28.90
N ARG A 67 -33.18 3.92 -29.30
CA ARG A 67 -33.44 3.55 -30.70
C ARG A 67 -34.35 4.61 -31.34
N ARG A 68 -33.79 5.48 -32.19
CA ARG A 68 -34.56 6.48 -32.95
C ARG A 68 -35.41 5.77 -34.02
N ARG A 69 -36.74 5.70 -33.82
CA ARG A 69 -37.69 5.32 -34.89
C ARG A 69 -37.69 6.44 -35.93
N LYS A 70 -37.37 6.09 -37.17
CA LYS A 70 -37.61 6.95 -38.35
C LYS A 70 -39.09 6.82 -38.72
N ASN A 71 -39.79 7.96 -38.79
CA ASN A 71 -40.97 8.12 -39.64
C ASN A 71 -40.53 8.92 -40.85
#